data_AF-T0ZX69-F1
#
_entry.id   AF-T0ZX69-F1
#
_cell.length_a   1.000
_cell.length_b   1.000
_cell.length_c   1.000
_cell.angle_alpha   90.00
_cell.angle_beta   90.00
_cell.angle_gamma   90.00
#
_symmetry.space_group_name_H-M   'P 1'
#
loop_
_entity.id
_entity.type
_entity.pdbx_description
1 polymer ?
#
loop_
_entity_poly.entity_id
_entity_poly.type
_entity_poly.pdbx_seq_one_letter_code
_entity_poly.pdbx_strand_id
1 'polypeptide(L)'
;MDRTYTGSYGRLKVSFSDFLSNQFITGLISRDLEGIEAALRETSYRDDIEQLASLYKLPELLDFAVNRHLIKKTGWHSFLHRQMPGLS
;
A
#
# COMPACT_ATOMS: atom_id res chain seq x y z
N MET A 1 -28.21 -17.26 3.27
CA MET A 1 -26.95 -16.62 2.85
C MET A 1 -27.03 -15.14 3.19
N ASP A 2 -26.14 -14.70 4.07
CA ASP A 2 -26.18 -13.38 4.70
C ASP A 2 -25.75 -12.30 3.68
N ARG A 3 -26.66 -11.37 3.36
CA ARG A 3 -26.44 -10.29 2.36
C ARG A 3 -25.23 -9.41 2.69
N THR A 4 -24.86 -9.36 3.97
CA THR A 4 -23.70 -8.62 4.51
C THR A 4 -22.36 -9.18 4.03
N TYR A 5 -22.29 -10.50 3.83
CA TYR A 5 -21.08 -11.21 3.39
C TYR A 5 -20.78 -10.94 1.92
N THR A 6 -21.82 -10.95 1.07
CA THR A 6 -21.70 -10.69 -0.37
C THR A 6 -21.20 -9.26 -0.64
N GLY A 7 -21.66 -8.28 0.13
CA GLY A 7 -21.20 -6.88 0.01
C GLY A 7 -19.75 -6.69 0.46
N SER A 8 -19.33 -7.36 1.53
CA SER A 8 -17.95 -7.27 2.04
C SER A 8 -16.95 -8.03 1.15
N TYR A 9 -17.34 -9.20 0.64
CA TYR A 9 -16.54 -9.97 -0.30
C TYR A 9 -16.39 -9.27 -1.65
N GLY A 10 -17.45 -8.62 -2.15
CA GLY A 10 -17.38 -7.80 -3.37
C GLY A 10 -16.35 -6.67 -3.25
N ARG A 11 -16.33 -5.96 -2.11
CA ARG A 11 -15.33 -4.91 -1.84
C ARG A 11 -13.90 -5.46 -1.77
N LEU A 12 -13.69 -6.60 -1.13
CA LEU A 12 -12.38 -7.26 -1.08
C LEU A 12 -11.90 -7.69 -2.47
N LYS A 13 -12.80 -8.23 -3.30
CA LYS A 13 -12.49 -8.68 -4.66
C LYS A 13 -12.14 -7.52 -5.60
N VAL A 14 -12.85 -6.39 -5.49
CA VAL A 14 -12.49 -5.17 -6.24
C VAL A 14 -11.16 -4.61 -5.75
N SER A 15 -10.92 -4.56 -4.44
CA SER A 15 -9.63 -4.10 -3.91
C SER A 15 -8.45 -4.98 -4.35
N PHE A 16 -8.72 -6.26 -4.68
CA PHE A 16 -7.72 -7.21 -5.14
C PHE A 16 -7.08 -6.83 -6.49
N SER A 17 -7.84 -6.21 -7.41
CA SER A 17 -7.29 -5.76 -8.70
C SER A 17 -6.30 -4.61 -8.57
N ASP A 18 -6.36 -3.89 -7.46
CA ASP A 18 -5.50 -2.74 -7.21
C ASP A 18 -4.15 -3.14 -6.59
N PHE A 19 -3.94 -4.42 -6.26
CA PHE A 19 -2.66 -4.90 -5.73
C PHE A 19 -1.68 -5.25 -6.86
N LEU A 20 -0.39 -5.17 -6.55
CA LEU A 20 0.66 -5.57 -7.47
C LEU A 20 0.51 -7.06 -7.81
N SER A 21 0.70 -7.41 -9.08
CA SER A 21 0.63 -8.80 -9.51
C SER A 21 1.82 -9.60 -8.95
N ASN A 22 1.64 -10.91 -8.77
CA ASN A 22 2.76 -11.79 -8.37
C ASN A 22 3.92 -11.72 -9.37
N GLN A 23 3.64 -11.57 -10.66
CA GLN A 23 4.69 -11.41 -11.67
C GLN A 23 5.51 -10.14 -11.44
N PHE A 24 4.86 -9.03 -11.09
CA PHE A 24 5.54 -7.78 -10.76
C PHE A 24 6.43 -7.97 -9.52
N ILE A 25 5.90 -8.55 -8.44
CA ILE A 25 6.65 -8.79 -7.19
C ILE A 25 7.86 -9.68 -7.45
N THR A 26 7.70 -10.79 -8.19
CA THR A 26 8.83 -11.67 -8.55
C THR A 26 9.88 -10.92 -9.38
N GLY A 27 9.46 -10.00 -10.25
CA GLY A 27 10.36 -9.14 -11.01
C GLY A 27 11.12 -8.09 -10.18
N LEU A 28 10.72 -7.85 -8.93
CA LEU A 28 11.46 -7.00 -7.99
C LEU A 28 12.59 -7.73 -7.27
N ILE A 29 12.50 -9.06 -7.11
CA ILE A 29 13.46 -9.86 -6.31
C ILE A 29 14.89 -9.74 -6.84
N SER A 30 15.05 -9.55 -8.15
CA SER A 30 16.37 -9.44 -8.80
C SER A 30 16.90 -8.00 -8.91
N ARG A 31 16.21 -7.01 -8.33
CA ARG A 31 16.56 -5.59 -8.45
C ARG A 31 17.26 -5.06 -7.20
N ASP A 32 18.06 -4.02 -7.38
CA ASP A 32 18.58 -3.17 -6.31
C ASP A 32 17.51 -2.20 -5.79
N LEU A 33 17.80 -1.48 -4.70
CA LEU A 33 16.83 -0.59 -4.04
C LEU A 33 16.35 0.51 -4.98
N GLU A 34 17.25 1.09 -5.76
CA GLU A 34 16.97 2.10 -6.78
C GLU A 34 16.07 1.53 -7.87
N GLY A 35 16.34 0.30 -8.33
CA GLY A 35 15.52 -0.40 -9.32
C GLY A 35 14.13 -0.79 -8.80
N ILE A 36 14.00 -1.06 -7.49
CA ILE A 36 12.72 -1.28 -6.81
C ILE A 36 11.94 0.02 -6.71
N GLU A 37 12.58 1.13 -6.30
CA GLU A 37 11.95 2.45 -6.24
C GLU A 37 11.42 2.87 -7.61
N ALA A 38 12.26 2.76 -8.65
CA ALA A 38 11.87 3.10 -10.01
C ALA A 38 10.68 2.25 -10.48
N ALA A 39 10.68 0.94 -10.19
CA ALA A 39 9.56 0.07 -10.55
C ALA A 39 8.26 0.47 -9.82
N LEU A 40 8.34 0.76 -8.52
CA LEU A 40 7.18 1.14 -7.71
C LEU A 40 6.63 2.52 -8.08
N ARG A 41 7.48 3.45 -8.55
CA ARG A 41 7.03 4.75 -9.10
C ARG A 41 6.14 4.64 -10.33
N GLU A 42 6.20 3.53 -11.06
CA GLU A 42 5.32 3.25 -12.21
C GLU A 42 3.98 2.61 -11.81
N THR A 43 3.68 2.53 -10.52
CA THR A 43 2.48 1.89 -9.98
C THR A 43 1.68 2.86 -9.11
N SER A 44 0.64 2.36 -8.44
CA SER A 44 -0.16 3.15 -7.48
C SER A 44 0.64 3.70 -6.30
N TYR A 45 1.88 3.24 -6.08
CA TYR A 45 2.77 3.75 -5.02
C TYR A 45 3.45 5.08 -5.36
N ARG A 46 3.35 5.56 -6.61
CA ARG A 46 4.01 6.80 -7.09
C ARG A 46 3.79 7.98 -6.15
N ASP A 47 2.54 8.30 -5.86
CA ASP A 47 2.18 9.48 -5.09
C ASP A 47 2.73 9.42 -3.66
N ASP A 48 2.76 8.22 -3.07
CA ASP A 48 3.30 8.01 -1.72
C ASP A 48 4.82 8.19 -1.71
N ILE A 49 5.52 7.69 -2.74
CA ILE A 49 6.97 7.87 -2.92
C ILE A 49 7.31 9.35 -3.13
N GLU A 50 6.63 10.04 -4.05
CA GLU A 50 6.91 11.46 -4.36
C GLU A 50 6.72 12.36 -3.13
N GLN A 51 5.69 12.10 -2.31
CA GLN A 51 5.43 12.85 -1.09
C GLN A 51 6.46 12.61 0.02
N LEU A 52 7.09 11.44 0.05
CA LEU A 52 8.06 11.04 1.08
C LEU A 52 9.51 11.25 0.66
N ALA A 53 9.79 11.40 -0.64
CA ALA A 53 11.16 11.51 -1.19
C ALA A 53 11.92 12.76 -0.73
N SER A 54 11.22 13.79 -0.25
CA SER A 54 11.82 14.97 0.38
C SER A 54 12.24 14.75 1.84
N LEU A 55 11.66 13.73 2.50
CA LEU A 55 11.85 13.46 3.92
C LEU A 55 12.77 12.26 4.18
N TYR A 56 12.73 11.26 3.30
CA TYR A 56 13.43 9.99 3.48
C TYR A 56 14.29 9.65 2.26
N LYS A 57 15.31 8.83 2.49
CA LYS A 57 16.16 8.23 1.46
C LYS A 57 15.96 6.71 1.47
N LEU A 58 16.51 6.02 0.47
CA LEU A 58 16.51 4.56 0.47
C LEU A 58 17.41 4.04 1.61
N PRO A 59 17.02 2.95 2.30
CA PRO A 59 15.80 2.14 2.07
C PRO A 59 14.52 2.69 2.76
N GLU A 60 14.63 3.58 3.74
CA GLU A 60 13.52 4.00 4.60
C GLU A 60 12.34 4.59 3.82
N LEU A 61 12.62 5.29 2.72
CA LEU A 61 11.63 5.82 1.79
C LEU A 61 10.66 4.73 1.32
N LEU A 62 11.17 3.57 0.95
CA LEU A 62 10.34 2.46 0.47
C LEU A 62 9.50 1.87 1.58
N ASP A 63 10.08 1.68 2.77
CA ASP A 63 9.35 1.18 3.94
C ASP A 63 8.17 2.09 4.28
N PHE A 64 8.40 3.41 4.36
CA PHE A 64 7.33 4.36 4.66
C PHE A 64 6.32 4.48 3.53
N ALA A 65 6.75 4.48 2.26
CA ALA A 65 5.83 4.56 1.12
C ALA A 65 4.92 3.33 1.06
N VAL A 66 5.47 2.13 1.24
CA VAL A 66 4.69 0.89 1.23
C VAL A 66 3.68 0.85 2.38
N ASN A 67 4.14 1.16 3.60
CA ASN A 67 3.27 1.18 4.77
C ASN A 67 2.14 2.21 4.64
N ARG A 68 2.46 3.42 4.19
CA ARG A 68 1.48 4.49 3.98
C ARG A 68 0.42 4.08 2.95
N HIS A 69 0.85 3.50 1.84
CA HIS A 69 -0.05 3.03 0.79
C HIS A 69 -1.01 1.95 1.31
N LEU A 70 -0.49 0.97 2.06
CA LEU A 70 -1.29 -0.09 2.67
C LEU A 70 -2.33 0.46 3.66
N ILE A 71 -1.94 1.39 4.53
CA ILE A 71 -2.86 2.01 5.51
C ILE A 71 -4.00 2.74 4.81
N LYS A 72 -3.71 3.51 3.75
CA LYS A 72 -4.72 4.21 2.95
C LYS A 72 -5.69 3.23 2.31
N LYS A 73 -5.17 2.17 1.70
CA LYS A 73 -5.95 1.24 0.88
C LYS A 73 -6.80 0.27 1.70
N THR A 74 -6.29 -0.17 2.84
CA THR A 74 -7.02 -1.08 3.75
C THR A 74 -8.01 -0.35 4.66
N GLY A 75 -8.03 1.00 4.63
CA GLY A 75 -8.92 1.79 5.47
C GLY A 75 -8.63 1.64 6.97
N TRP A 76 -7.45 1.14 7.35
CA TRP A 76 -7.03 0.93 8.75
C TRP A 76 -7.05 2.23 9.57
N HIS A 77 -7.15 3.38 8.92
CA HIS A 77 -7.46 4.66 9.57
C HIS A 77 -8.70 4.57 10.47
N SER A 78 -9.73 3.82 10.07
CA SER A 78 -10.96 3.61 10.88
C SER A 78 -10.84 2.49 11.94
N PHE A 79 -9.81 1.65 11.85
CA PHE A 79 -9.52 0.60 12.84
C PHE A 79 -8.60 1.10 13.95
N LEU A 80 -7.60 1.93 13.61
CA LEU A 80 -6.71 2.58 14.58
C LEU A 80 -7.46 3.60 15.45
N HIS A 81 -8.38 4.38 14.87
CA HIS A 81 -9.25 5.30 15.63
C HIS A 81 -10.20 4.59 16.60
N ARG A 82 -10.51 3.30 16.35
CA ARG A 82 -11.37 2.47 17.21
C ARG A 82 -10.57 1.79 18.34
N GLN A 83 -9.28 1.51 18.14
CA GLN A 83 -8.43 0.88 19.16
C GLN A 83 -7.65 1.88 20.03
N MET A 84 -7.39 3.11 19.58
CA MET A 84 -6.73 4.15 20.39
C MET A 84 -7.42 5.52 20.21
N PRO A 85 -8.37 5.87 21.08
CA PRO A 85 -9.01 7.18 21.06
C PRO A 85 -8.10 8.18 21.78
N GLY A 86 -7.17 8.83 21.06
CA GLY A 86 -6.31 9.80 21.76
C GLY A 86 -5.19 10.49 21.00
N LEU A 87 -5.08 10.37 19.68
CA LEU A 87 -4.07 11.11 18.93
C LEU A 87 -4.76 12.03 17.92
N SER A 88 -5.01 13.25 18.38
CA SER A 88 -5.34 14.44 17.59
C SER A 88 -4.09 15.31 17.46
#